data_AF-A0A0C1UNT8-F1
#
_entry.id   AF-A0A0C1UNT8-F1
#
_cell.length_a   1.000
_cell.length_b   1.000
_cell.length_c   1.000
_cell.angle_alpha   90.00
_cell.angle_beta   90.00
_cell.angle_gamma   90.00
#
_symmetry.space_group_name_H-M   'P 1'
#
loop_
_entity.id
_entity.type
_entity.pdbx_description
1 polymer ?
#
loop_
_entity_poly.entity_id
_entity_poly.type
_entity_poly.pdbx_seq_one_letter_code
_entity_poly.pdbx_strand_id
1 'polypeptide(L)'
;MILVDSSVWIDYFNGQNTPQVELLDQLLDTHPLAIGDIILTEVLQGFRQDADYETAKQLMTSLTVFQLSNPELAIKSAENFRTLRKRGITVRKTIDVIIATFCIEANHTLLFSDRDFIPFVQHLGLTTALSPQ
;
A
#
# COMPACT_ATOMS: atom_id res chain seq x y z
N MET A 1 -4.93 -11.52 -1.82
CA MET A 1 -5.55 -10.39 -2.53
C MET A 1 -4.48 -9.39 -2.88
N ILE A 2 -4.74 -8.45 -3.80
CA ILE A 2 -3.81 -7.37 -4.11
C ILE A 2 -4.22 -6.14 -3.30
N LEU A 3 -3.33 -5.68 -2.41
CA LEU A 3 -3.46 -4.41 -1.70
C LEU A 3 -2.77 -3.33 -2.55
N VAL A 4 -3.40 -2.17 -2.70
CA VAL A 4 -2.86 -1.05 -3.48
C VAL A 4 -2.43 0.06 -2.52
N ASP A 5 -1.16 0.45 -2.59
CA ASP A 5 -0.55 1.49 -1.73
C ASP A 5 -1.03 2.91 -2.07
N SER A 6 -0.90 3.84 -1.13
CA SER A 6 -1.30 5.24 -1.32
C SER A 6 -0.53 5.89 -2.47
N SER A 7 0.74 5.55 -2.68
CA SER A 7 1.54 6.09 -3.79
C SER A 7 0.90 5.83 -5.16
N VAL A 8 0.34 4.64 -5.38
CA VAL A 8 -0.29 4.27 -6.66
C VAL A 8 -1.66 4.93 -6.82
N TRP A 9 -2.45 5.01 -5.76
CA TRP A 9 -3.72 5.74 -5.80
C TRP A 9 -3.53 7.23 -6.06
N ILE A 10 -2.51 7.84 -5.47
CA ILE A 10 -2.17 9.24 -5.71
C ILE A 10 -1.77 9.45 -7.17
N ASP A 11 -0.95 8.58 -7.74
CA ASP A 11 -0.58 8.63 -9.16
C ASP A 11 -1.82 8.46 -10.06
N TYR A 12 -2.71 7.53 -9.70
CA TYR A 12 -3.97 7.26 -10.40
C TYR A 12 -4.88 8.49 -10.47
N PHE A 13 -5.21 9.07 -9.31
CA PHE A 13 -6.10 10.24 -9.25
C PHE A 13 -5.47 11.51 -9.87
N ASN A 14 -4.13 11.58 -9.94
CA ASN A 14 -3.42 12.65 -10.63
C ASN A 14 -3.22 12.39 -12.13
N GLY A 15 -3.78 11.30 -12.68
CA GLY A 15 -3.69 10.96 -14.10
C GLY A 15 -2.26 10.69 -14.58
N GLN A 16 -1.38 10.20 -13.70
CA GLN A 16 -0.01 9.86 -14.05
C GLN A 16 0.02 8.58 -14.88
N ASN A 17 0.85 8.55 -15.92
CA ASN A 17 1.03 7.36 -16.74
C ASN A 17 2.25 6.57 -16.27
N THR A 18 2.04 5.67 -15.31
CA THR A 18 3.07 4.77 -14.78
C THR A 18 2.65 3.31 -15.00
N PRO A 19 3.61 2.37 -15.07
CA PRO A 19 3.28 0.93 -15.16
C PRO A 19 2.36 0.44 -14.03
N GLN A 20 2.46 1.05 -12.84
CA GLN A 20 1.61 0.75 -11.70
C GLN A 20 0.17 1.24 -11.89
N VAL A 21 -0.02 2.43 -12.44
CA VAL A 21 -1.35 2.98 -12.78
C VAL A 21 -1.99 2.15 -13.89
N GLU A 22 -1.23 1.81 -14.93
CA GLU A 22 -1.72 0.94 -16.01
C GLU A 22 -2.14 -0.44 -15.49
N LEU A 23 -1.36 -1.04 -14.59
CA LEU A 23 -1.73 -2.28 -13.93
C LEU A 23 -2.97 -2.11 -13.04
N LEU A 24 -3.09 -1.00 -12.29
CA LEU A 24 -4.26 -0.73 -11.47
C LEU A 24 -5.54 -0.64 -12.32
N ASP A 25 -5.51 0.09 -13.44
CA ASP A 25 -6.64 0.17 -14.39
C ASP A 25 -7.06 -1.21 -14.88
N GLN A 26 -6.11 -2.06 -15.29
CA GLN A 26 -6.40 -3.42 -15.74
C GLN A 26 -7.02 -4.28 -14.63
N LEU A 27 -6.57 -4.11 -13.39
CA LEU A 27 -7.02 -4.90 -12.24
C LEU A 27 -8.41 -4.48 -11.74
N LEU A 28 -8.75 -3.19 -11.79
CA LEU A 28 -10.04 -2.66 -11.33
C LEU A 28 -11.23 -3.36 -12.00
N ASP A 29 -11.09 -3.73 -13.27
CA ASP A 29 -12.15 -4.40 -14.03
C ASP A 29 -12.16 -5.92 -13.87
N THR A 30 -11.07 -6.52 -13.39
CA THR A 30 -10.82 -7.96 -13.56
C THR A 30 -10.56 -8.73 -12.26
N HIS A 31 -10.16 -8.05 -11.19
CA HIS A 31 -9.76 -8.69 -9.94
C HIS A 31 -10.32 -7.95 -8.72
N PRO A 32 -10.70 -8.68 -7.65
CA PRO A 32 -11.04 -8.05 -6.38
C PRO A 32 -9.77 -7.40 -5.78
N LEU A 33 -9.81 -6.08 -5.62
CA LEU A 33 -8.75 -5.29 -5.01
C LEU A 33 -9.07 -4.96 -3.55
N ALA A 34 -8.00 -4.75 -2.79
CA ALA A 34 -8.03 -4.38 -1.39
C ALA A 34 -7.43 -2.99 -1.17
N ILE A 35 -7.88 -2.34 -0.11
CA ILE A 35 -7.24 -1.15 0.46
C ILE A 35 -7.11 -1.28 1.97
N GLY A 36 -6.09 -0.66 2.55
CA GLY A 36 -5.94 -0.54 3.99
C GLY A 36 -6.62 0.71 4.55
N ASP A 37 -7.11 0.65 5.78
CA ASP A 37 -7.68 1.79 6.52
C ASP A 37 -6.74 3.01 6.60
N ILE A 38 -5.44 2.78 6.83
CA ILE A 38 -4.44 3.86 6.85
C ILE A 38 -4.22 4.42 5.44
N ILE A 39 -4.16 3.57 4.42
CA ILE A 39 -4.01 3.99 3.01
C ILE A 39 -5.21 4.82 2.56
N LEU A 40 -6.43 4.37 2.90
CA LEU A 40 -7.68 5.10 2.65
C LEU A 40 -7.63 6.49 3.30
N THR A 41 -7.11 6.58 4.52
CA THR A 41 -6.93 7.86 5.21
C THR A 41 -5.97 8.78 4.47
N GLU A 42 -4.78 8.29 4.09
CA GLU A 42 -3.76 9.09 3.39
C GLU A 42 -4.27 9.65 2.06
N VAL A 43 -4.93 8.80 1.26
CA VAL A 43 -5.42 9.19 -0.06
C VAL A 43 -6.55 10.20 0.06
N LEU A 44 -7.54 9.93 0.92
CA LEU A 44 -8.69 10.83 1.09
C LEU A 44 -8.29 12.20 1.66
N GLN A 45 -7.26 12.27 2.52
CA GLN A 45 -6.73 13.54 3.02
C GLN A 45 -6.05 14.40 1.94
N GLY A 46 -5.68 13.81 0.80
CA GLY A 46 -5.03 14.52 -0.30
C GLY A 46 -5.98 15.40 -1.13
N PHE A 47 -7.30 15.18 -1.03
CA PHE A 47 -8.28 15.92 -1.82
C PHE A 47 -8.58 17.30 -1.23
N ARG A 48 -8.59 18.33 -2.09
CA ARG A 48 -8.89 19.72 -1.70
C ARG A 48 -10.35 20.12 -1.89
N GLN A 49 -11.03 19.48 -2.84
CA GLN A 49 -12.42 19.77 -3.18
C GLN A 49 -13.32 18.67 -2.63
N ASP A 50 -14.40 19.06 -1.95
CA ASP A 50 -15.34 18.11 -1.34
C ASP A 50 -16.00 17.17 -2.37
N ALA A 51 -16.24 17.66 -3.59
CA ALA A 51 -16.82 16.84 -4.66
C ALA A 51 -15.88 15.70 -5.11
N ASP A 52 -14.59 16.00 -5.25
CA ASP A 52 -13.57 15.00 -5.61
C ASP A 52 -13.36 14.03 -4.44
N TYR A 53 -13.34 14.53 -3.21
CA TYR A 53 -13.27 13.73 -1.99
C TYR A 53 -14.41 12.71 -1.90
N GLU A 54 -15.67 13.13 -2.07
CA GLU A 54 -16.81 12.22 -1.97
C GLU A 54 -16.81 11.19 -3.10
N THR A 55 -16.38 11.57 -4.31
CA THR A 55 -16.23 10.64 -5.43
C THR A 55 -15.18 9.58 -5.13
N ALA A 56 -13.99 9.99 -4.68
CA ALA A 56 -12.91 9.08 -4.32
C ALA A 56 -13.30 8.17 -3.15
N LYS A 57 -13.96 8.72 -2.12
CA LYS A 57 -14.46 7.97 -0.98
C LYS A 57 -15.45 6.89 -1.39
N GLN A 58 -16.41 7.19 -2.26
CA GLN A 58 -17.37 6.19 -2.76
C GLN A 58 -16.66 5.06 -3.53
N LEU A 59 -15.73 5.41 -4.41
CA LEU A 59 -14.93 4.44 -5.16
C LEU A 59 -14.11 3.56 -4.23
N MET A 60 -13.33 4.16 -3.33
CA MET A 60 -12.36 3.44 -2.51
C MET A 60 -13.04 2.59 -1.43
N THR A 61 -14.17 3.05 -0.88
CA THR A 61 -14.95 2.27 0.10
C THR A 61 -15.78 1.15 -0.53
N SER A 62 -15.88 1.09 -1.87
CA SER A 62 -16.43 -0.06 -2.59
C SER A 62 -15.45 -1.25 -2.64
N LEU A 63 -14.15 -1.01 -2.42
CA LEU A 63 -13.14 -2.05 -2.31
C LEU A 63 -13.22 -2.76 -0.96
N THR A 64 -12.55 -3.91 -0.85
CA THR A 64 -12.39 -4.54 0.47
C THR A 64 -11.43 -3.73 1.31
N VAL A 65 -11.92 -3.19 2.43
CA VAL A 65 -11.11 -2.41 3.37
C VAL A 65 -10.59 -3.30 4.49
N PHE A 66 -9.28 -3.36 4.65
CA PHE A 66 -8.61 -4.05 5.75
C PHE A 66 -8.18 -3.10 6.86
N GLN A 67 -8.32 -3.56 8.09
CA GLN A 67 -7.64 -2.95 9.23
C GLN A 67 -6.17 -3.41 9.23
N LEU A 68 -5.25 -2.50 8.91
CA LEU A 68 -3.84 -2.86 8.69
C LEU A 68 -3.05 -3.09 9.97
N SER A 69 -3.60 -2.72 11.13
CA SER A 69 -2.88 -2.79 12.40
C SER A 69 -3.77 -3.22 13.56
N ASN A 70 -3.13 -3.96 14.46
CA ASN A 70 -3.61 -4.37 15.76
C ASN A 70 -2.37 -4.56 16.66
N PRO A 71 -2.52 -4.83 17.97
CA PRO A 71 -1.36 -4.96 18.85
C PRO A 71 -0.32 -6.00 18.39
N GLU A 72 -0.75 -7.12 17.81
CA GLU A 72 0.16 -8.15 17.30
C GLU A 72 0.94 -7.66 16.06
N LEU A 73 0.23 -7.11 15.07
CA LEU A 73 0.83 -6.56 13.86
C LEU A 73 1.74 -5.38 14.15
N ALA A 74 1.42 -4.57 15.16
CA ALA A 74 2.28 -3.45 15.59
C ALA A 74 3.63 -3.95 16.12
N ILE A 75 3.64 -5.02 16.91
CA ILE A 75 4.88 -5.64 17.40
C ILE A 75 5.68 -6.22 16.22
N LYS A 76 5.04 -6.99 15.33
CA LYS A 76 5.68 -7.56 14.13
C LYS A 76 6.25 -6.47 13.21
N SER A 77 5.54 -5.34 13.08
CA SER A 77 6.01 -4.18 12.31
C SER A 77 7.30 -3.62 12.91
N ALA A 78 7.36 -3.46 14.23
CA ALA A 78 8.58 -3.03 14.91
C ALA A 78 9.73 -4.04 14.75
N GLU A 79 9.43 -5.34 14.76
CA GLU A 79 10.42 -6.41 14.53
C GLU A 79 10.97 -6.39 13.10
N ASN A 80 10.11 -6.24 12.09
CA ASN A 80 10.50 -6.10 10.68
C ASN A 80 11.39 -4.87 10.47
N PHE A 81 10.99 -3.71 11.02
CA PHE A 81 11.81 -2.49 10.98
C PHE A 81 13.18 -2.70 11.65
N ARG A 82 13.21 -3.32 12.84
CA ARG A 82 14.47 -3.61 13.54
C ARG A 82 15.35 -4.57 12.76
N THR A 83 14.75 -5.54 12.05
CA THR A 83 15.47 -6.50 11.21
C THR A 83 16.15 -5.80 10.04
N LEU A 84 15.47 -4.89 9.35
CA LEU A 84 16.07 -4.06 8.30
C LEU A 84 17.15 -3.13 8.88
N ARG A 85 16.90 -2.50 10.02
CA ARG A 85 17.86 -1.60 10.68
C ARG A 85 19.17 -2.29 11.04
N LYS A 86 19.12 -3.54 11.52
CA LYS A 86 20.32 -4.36 11.80
C LYS A 86 21.16 -4.63 10.54
N ARG A 87 20.55 -4.54 9.35
CA ARG A 87 21.22 -4.66 8.05
C ARG A 87 21.70 -3.31 7.49
N GLY A 88 21.59 -2.22 8.27
CA GLY A 88 21.93 -0.87 7.83
C GLY A 88 20.86 -0.18 6.98
N ILE A 89 19.66 -0.77 6.86
CA ILE A 89 18.56 -0.22 6.07
C ILE A 89 17.54 0.42 7.00
N THR A 90 17.23 1.69 6.77
CA THR A 90 16.20 2.41 7.55
C THR A 90 15.08 2.85 6.63
N VAL A 91 13.87 2.34 6.89
CA VAL A 91 12.62 2.73 6.21
C VAL A 91 12.17 4.07 6.78
N ARG A 92 11.72 5.01 5.94
CA ARG A 92 11.49 6.40 6.39
C ARG A 92 10.15 6.56 7.10
N LYS A 93 9.12 5.84 6.65
CA LYS A 93 7.75 5.96 7.16
C LYS A 93 7.34 4.72 7.95
N THR A 94 6.86 4.90 9.17
CA THR A 94 6.31 3.80 9.98
C THR A 94 5.08 3.15 9.32
N ILE A 95 4.30 3.93 8.56
CA ILE A 95 3.10 3.44 7.87
C ILE A 95 3.47 2.39 6.83
N ASP A 96 4.52 2.61 6.03
CA ASP A 96 5.01 1.64 5.04
C ASP A 96 5.45 0.33 5.71
N VAL A 97 6.05 0.41 6.91
CA VAL A 97 6.39 -0.78 7.71
C VAL A 97 5.13 -1.57 8.09
N ILE A 98 4.07 -0.87 8.51
CA ILE A 98 2.80 -1.49 8.88
C ILE A 98 2.14 -2.15 7.66
N ILE A 99 2.05 -1.43 6.55
CA ILE A 99 1.48 -1.93 5.28
C ILE A 99 2.22 -3.18 4.81
N ALA A 100 3.56 -3.12 4.76
CA ALA A 100 4.38 -4.25 4.32
C ALA A 100 4.22 -5.45 5.25
N THR A 101 4.23 -5.22 6.57
CA THR A 101 4.06 -6.28 7.57
C THR A 101 2.70 -6.94 7.44
N PHE A 102 1.62 -6.17 7.31
CA PHE A 102 0.29 -6.72 7.08
C PHE A 102 0.25 -7.62 5.84
N CYS A 103 0.84 -7.16 4.73
CA CYS A 103 0.89 -7.94 3.49
C CYS A 103 1.69 -9.24 3.65
N ILE A 104 2.84 -9.20 4.34
CA ILE A 104 3.66 -10.38 4.62
C ILE A 104 2.87 -11.39 5.47
N GLU A 105 2.30 -10.96 6.59
CA GLU A 105 1.59 -11.85 7.53
C GLU A 105 0.32 -12.46 6.93
N ALA A 106 -0.40 -11.70 6.08
CA ALA A 106 -1.63 -12.15 5.44
C ALA A 106 -1.42 -12.80 4.06
N ASN A 107 -0.16 -12.95 3.60
CA ASN A 107 0.19 -13.41 2.26
C ASN A 107 -0.56 -12.63 1.16
N HIS A 108 -0.58 -11.31 1.28
CA HIS A 108 -1.12 -10.42 0.27
C HIS A 108 -0.02 -9.85 -0.61
N THR A 109 -0.38 -9.60 -1.85
CA THR A 109 0.49 -8.94 -2.82
C THR A 109 0.29 -7.44 -2.70
N LEU A 110 1.38 -6.67 -2.68
CA LEU A 110 1.31 -5.20 -2.66
C LEU A 110 1.60 -4.64 -4.06
N LEU A 111 0.77 -3.71 -4.52
CA LEU A 111 1.05 -2.84 -5.66
C LEU A 111 1.49 -1.47 -5.13
N PHE A 112 2.73 -1.05 -5.41
CA PHE A 112 3.32 0.18 -4.89
C PHE A 112 4.25 0.87 -5.92
N SER A 113 4.43 2.18 -5.80
CA SER A 113 5.47 2.94 -6.49
C SER A 113 6.55 3.51 -5.54
N ASP A 114 6.32 3.53 -4.22
CA ASP A 114 7.31 3.97 -3.23
C ASP A 114 8.46 2.96 -3.05
N ARG A 115 9.71 3.44 -3.14
CA ARG A 115 10.91 2.61 -2.98
C ARG A 115 11.10 2.10 -1.55
N ASP A 116 10.41 2.68 -0.57
CA ASP A 116 10.48 2.27 0.83
C ASP A 116 10.00 0.82 1.05
N PHE A 117 9.24 0.24 0.11
CA PHE A 117 8.82 -1.17 0.13
C PHE A 117 9.87 -2.16 -0.41
N ILE A 118 10.85 -1.70 -1.21
CA ILE A 118 11.86 -2.56 -1.85
C ILE A 118 12.62 -3.42 -0.83
N PRO A 119 13.11 -2.90 0.32
CA PRO A 119 13.78 -3.71 1.32
C PRO A 119 12.93 -4.86 1.88
N PHE A 120 11.60 -4.70 1.94
CA PHE A 120 10.71 -5.76 2.42
C PHE A 120 10.60 -6.89 1.40
N VAL A 121 10.57 -6.55 0.10
CA VAL A 121 10.60 -7.55 -0.98
C VAL A 121 11.91 -8.33 -0.94
N GLN A 122 13.03 -7.61 -0.84
CA GLN A 122 14.37 -8.21 -0.91
C GLN A 122 14.77 -9.03 0.32
N HIS A 123 14.23 -8.71 1.50
CA HIS A 123 14.74 -9.27 2.76
C HIS A 123 13.70 -9.92 3.65
N LEU A 124 12.41 -9.60 3.48
CA LEU A 124 11.35 -10.00 4.40
C LEU A 124 10.19 -10.76 3.72
N GLY A 125 10.26 -11.00 2.41
CA GLY A 125 9.30 -11.83 1.69
C GLY A 125 8.01 -11.12 1.29
N LEU A 126 8.00 -9.78 1.24
CA LEU A 126 6.86 -9.05 0.66
C LEU A 126 6.69 -9.43 -0.80
N THR A 127 5.48 -9.88 -1.17
CA THR A 127 5.14 -10.16 -2.57
C THR A 127 4.66 -8.89 -3.26
N THR A 128 5.14 -8.64 -4.47
CA THR A 128 4.81 -7.44 -5.25
C THR A 128 4.00 -7.80 -6.50
N ALA A 129 3.02 -6.97 -6.86
CA ALA A 129 2.19 -7.16 -8.05
C ALA A 129 2.94 -6.83 -9.35
N LEU A 130 3.94 -5.96 -9.25
CA LEU A 130 4.81 -5.57 -10.34
C LEU A 130 6.26 -5.61 -9.87
N SER A 131 7.16 -6.17 -10.69
CA SER A 131 8.58 -6.22 -10.35
C SER A 131 9.12 -4.79 -10.15
N PRO A 132 9.73 -4.47 -8.99
CA PRO A 132 10.35 -3.17 -8.79
C PRO A 132 11.53 -3.00 -9.76
N GLN A 133 11.57 -1.85 -10.44
CA GLN A 133 12.70 -1.44 -11.27
C GLN A 133 13.84 -0.86 -10.44
#